data_AF-A0A2M8C9I6-F1
#
_entry.id   AF-A0A2M8C9I6-F1
#
_cell.length_a   1.000
_cell.length_b   1.000
_cell.length_c   1.000
_cell.angle_alpha   90.00
_cell.angle_beta   90.00
_cell.angle_gamma   90.00
#
_symmetry.space_group_name_H-M   'P 1'
#
loop_
_entity.id
_entity.type
_entity.pdbx_description
1 polymer ?
#
loop_
_entity_poly.entity_id
_entity_poly.type
_entity_poly.pdbx_seq_one_letter_code
_entity_poly.pdbx_strand_id
1 'polypeptide(L)'
;MNFKELGLNDQMLETISFMGYEKATPIQEMAIPEILNGKDLIACAQTGTGKTAAFVLPIINQLMDRPHAGTSTLIIVPTRELAI
;
A
#
# COMPACT_ATOMS: atom_id res chain seq x y z
N MET A 1 -6.44 -6.32 12.44
CA MET A 1 -7.03 -6.78 11.18
C MET A 1 -5.96 -7.51 10.38
N ASN A 2 -6.31 -8.64 9.76
CA ASN A 2 -5.37 -9.35 8.88
C ASN A 2 -5.37 -8.71 7.50
N PHE A 3 -4.25 -8.78 6.77
CA PHE A 3 -4.18 -8.25 5.40
C PHE A 3 -5.24 -8.85 4.46
N LYS A 4 -5.61 -10.11 4.69
CA LYS A 4 -6.65 -10.83 3.93
C LYS A 4 -8.04 -10.17 4.01
N GLU A 5 -8.26 -9.32 5.01
CA GLU A 5 -9.53 -8.64 5.25
C GLU A 5 -9.57 -7.26 4.56
N LEU A 6 -8.48 -6.82 3.92
CA LEU A 6 -8.34 -5.45 3.39
C LEU A 6 -8.70 -5.31 1.90
N GLY A 7 -9.17 -6.38 1.24
CA GLY A 7 -9.59 -6.34 -0.16
C GLY A 7 -8.45 -6.35 -1.19
N LEU A 8 -7.26 -6.78 -0.79
CA LEU A 8 -6.13 -7.02 -1.71
C LEU A 8 -6.34 -8.32 -2.50
N ASN A 9 -5.81 -8.38 -3.72
CA ASN A 9 -5.87 -9.57 -4.56
C ASN A 9 -4.96 -10.70 -4.05
N ASP A 10 -5.22 -11.93 -4.49
CA ASP A 10 -4.55 -13.13 -3.96
C ASP A 10 -3.03 -13.08 -4.14
N GLN A 11 -2.55 -12.60 -5.29
CA GLN A 11 -1.12 -12.47 -5.57
C GLN A 11 -0.43 -11.48 -4.60
N MET A 12 -1.09 -10.38 -4.25
CA MET A 12 -0.59 -9.43 -3.25
C MET A 12 -0.57 -10.06 -1.86
N LEU A 13 -1.62 -10.81 -1.48
CA LEU A 13 -1.70 -11.50 -0.20
C LEU A 13 -0.63 -12.58 -0.04
N GLU A 14 -0.35 -13.36 -1.09
CA GLU A 14 0.75 -14.33 -1.10
C GLU A 14 2.10 -13.64 -0.90
N THR A 15 2.34 -12.53 -1.60
CA THR A 15 3.58 -11.76 -1.47
C THR A 15 3.75 -11.20 -0.05
N ILE A 16 2.70 -10.62 0.53
CA ILE A 16 2.71 -10.09 1.90
C ILE A 16 3.00 -11.22 2.91
N SER A 17 2.35 -12.38 2.73
CA SER A 17 2.56 -13.55 3.59
C SER A 17 3.98 -14.10 3.45
N PHE A 18 4.55 -14.13 2.24
CA PHE A 18 5.92 -14.56 1.99
C PHE A 18 6.95 -13.66 2.69
N MET A 19 6.67 -12.36 2.79
CA MET A 19 7.47 -11.41 3.56
C MET A 19 7.30 -11.55 5.08
N GLY A 20 6.41 -12.45 5.55
CA GLY A 20 6.16 -12.69 6.98
C GLY A 20 5.22 -11.68 7.63
N TYR A 21 4.46 -10.92 6.86
CA TYR A 21 3.45 -9.99 7.39
C TYR A 21 2.07 -10.65 7.44
N GLU A 22 1.45 -10.67 8.62
CA GLU A 22 0.10 -11.22 8.81
C GLU A 22 -0.93 -10.13 9.14
N LYS A 23 -0.57 -9.26 10.09
CA LYS A 23 -1.43 -8.20 10.62
C LYS A 23 -1.03 -6.85 10.06
N ALA A 24 -2.03 -6.11 9.63
CA ALA A 24 -1.84 -4.73 9.22
C ALA A 24 -1.66 -3.83 10.46
N THR A 25 -0.92 -2.73 10.31
CA THR A 25 -0.85 -1.69 11.33
C THR A 25 -2.09 -0.79 11.27
N PRO A 26 -2.45 -0.06 12.33
CA PRO A 26 -3.67 0.77 12.33
C PRO A 26 -3.76 1.73 11.13
N ILE A 27 -2.63 2.31 10.69
CA ILE A 27 -2.63 3.21 9.53
C ILE A 27 -2.86 2.48 8.21
N GLN A 28 -2.41 1.23 8.09
CA GLN A 28 -2.64 0.38 6.92
C GLN A 28 -4.09 -0.09 6.87
N GLU A 29 -4.65 -0.50 8.01
CA GLU A 29 -6.06 -0.91 8.13
C GLU A 29 -7.02 0.20 7.70
N MET A 30 -6.71 1.46 8.04
CA MET A 30 -7.54 2.61 7.67
C MET A 30 -7.32 3.09 6.23
N ALA A 31 -6.08 3.08 5.73
CA ALA A 31 -5.76 3.69 4.44
C ALA A 31 -5.97 2.74 3.25
N ILE A 32 -5.61 1.45 3.39
CA ILE A 32 -5.62 0.51 2.26
C ILE A 32 -7.00 0.40 1.60
N PRO A 33 -8.11 0.19 2.34
CA PRO A 33 -9.43 0.08 1.73
C PRO A 33 -9.87 1.37 1.02
N GLU A 34 -9.54 2.54 1.58
CA GLU A 34 -9.91 3.83 1.00
C GLU A 34 -9.18 4.07 -0.34
N ILE A 35 -7.90 3.70 -0.42
CA ILE A 35 -7.11 3.81 -1.67
C ILE A 35 -7.62 2.83 -2.73
N LEU A 36 -7.95 1.58 -2.33
CA LEU A 36 -8.52 0.60 -3.26
C LEU A 36 -9.87 1.06 -3.84
N ASN A 37 -10.64 1.79 -3.04
CA ASN A 37 -11.89 2.43 -3.47
C ASN A 37 -11.70 3.69 -4.33
N GLY A 38 -10.45 4.06 -4.65
CA GLY A 38 -10.13 5.20 -5.51
C GLY A 38 -10.39 6.55 -4.86
N LYS A 39 -10.33 6.64 -3.53
CA LYS A 39 -10.54 7.89 -2.79
C LYS A 39 -9.23 8.58 -2.45
N ASP A 40 -9.24 9.90 -2.52
CA ASP A 40 -8.18 10.74 -1.98
C ASP A 40 -8.22 10.74 -0.46
N LEU A 41 -7.04 10.72 0.19
CA LEU A 41 -6.95 10.73 1.64
C LEU A 41 -5.72 11.46 2.15
N ILE A 42 -5.78 11.87 3.42
CA ILE A 42 -4.65 12.37 4.20
C ILE A 42 -4.42 11.39 5.35
N ALA A 43 -3.25 10.74 5.37
CA ALA A 43 -2.88 9.77 6.39
C ALA A 43 -1.82 10.34 7.34
N CYS A 44 -2.13 10.41 8.63
CA CYS A 44 -1.23 10.90 9.67
C CYS A 44 -0.92 9.79 10.68
N ALA A 45 0.35 9.45 10.85
CA ALA A 45 0.82 8.53 11.89
C ALA A 45 2.31 8.78 12.19
N GLN A 46 2.81 8.26 13.31
CA GLN A 46 4.22 8.37 13.69
C GLN A 46 5.15 7.66 12.67
N THR A 47 6.41 8.07 12.58
CA THR A 47 7.41 7.34 11.78
C THR A 47 7.59 5.91 12.29
N GLY A 48 7.80 4.95 11.38
CA GLY A 48 7.93 3.53 11.72
C GLY A 48 6.62 2.75 11.86
N THR A 49 5.46 3.38 11.66
CA THR A 49 4.14 2.71 11.78
C THR A 49 3.64 2.05 10.49
N GLY A 50 4.47 1.95 9.45
CA GLY A 50 4.09 1.29 8.20
C GLY A 50 3.32 2.15 7.20
N LYS A 51 3.38 3.49 7.31
CA LYS A 51 2.76 4.44 6.36
C LYS A 51 3.15 4.20 4.90
N THR A 52 4.40 3.84 4.64
CA THR A 52 4.88 3.57 3.27
C THR A 52 4.10 2.41 2.64
N ALA A 53 4.02 1.27 3.33
CA ALA A 53 3.24 0.14 2.87
C ALA A 53 1.74 0.47 2.77
N ALA A 54 1.22 1.37 3.61
CA ALA A 54 -0.19 1.76 3.59
C ALA A 54 -0.65 2.35 2.25
N PHE A 55 0.24 3.03 1.51
CA PHE A 55 -0.08 3.51 0.15
C PHE A 55 0.54 2.65 -0.96
N VAL A 56 1.73 2.07 -0.75
CA VAL A 56 2.40 1.29 -1.80
C VAL A 56 1.66 0.00 -2.13
N LEU A 57 1.19 -0.73 -1.13
CA LEU A 57 0.49 -2.00 -1.33
C LEU A 57 -0.77 -1.88 -2.20
N PRO A 58 -1.73 -0.98 -1.91
CA PRO A 58 -2.91 -0.83 -2.74
C PRO A 58 -2.61 -0.27 -4.14
N ILE A 59 -1.55 0.55 -4.30
CA ILE A 59 -1.12 1.01 -5.62
C ILE A 59 -0.62 -0.17 -6.46
N ILE A 60 0.29 -1.00 -5.92
CA ILE A 60 0.82 -2.18 -6.64
C ILE A 60 -0.33 -3.13 -6.97
N ASN A 61 -1.27 -3.34 -6.03
CA ASN A 61 -2.48 -4.14 -6.27
C ASN A 61 -3.24 -3.67 -7.52
N GLN A 62 -3.54 -2.37 -7.62
CA GLN A 62 -4.24 -1.81 -8.77
C GLN A 62 -3.45 -1.94 -10.09
N LEU A 63 -2.12 -1.80 -10.04
CA LEU A 63 -1.25 -1.92 -11.21
C LEU A 63 -1.15 -3.35 -11.74
N MET A 64 -1.25 -4.36 -10.86
CA MET A 64 -1.31 -5.76 -11.27
C MET A 64 -2.61 -6.07 -12.04
N ASP A 65 -3.74 -5.50 -11.60
CA ASP A 65 -5.04 -5.72 -12.24
C ASP A 65 -5.22 -4.90 -13.53
N ARG A 66 -4.54 -3.75 -13.63
CA ARG A 66 -4.64 -2.82 -14.76
C ARG A 66 -3.25 -2.42 -15.25
N PRO A 67 -2.56 -3.32 -15.97
CA PRO A 67 -1.24 -3.02 -16.52
C PRO A 67 -1.33 -1.81 -17.46
N HIS A 68 -0.48 -0.81 -17.22
CA HIS A 68 -0.42 0.40 -18.02
C HIS A 68 0.96 0.51 -18.70
N ALA A 69 0.96 0.89 -19.97
CA ALA A 69 2.19 1.19 -20.68
C ALA A 69 2.61 2.64 -20.37
N GLY A 70 3.70 2.81 -19.64
CA GLY A 70 4.23 4.12 -19.24
C GLY A 70 4.17 4.37 -17.72
N THR A 71 4.33 5.62 -17.31
CA THR A 71 4.30 6.01 -15.89
C THR A 71 2.86 6.06 -15.37
N SER A 72 2.52 5.21 -14.42
CA SER A 72 1.19 5.14 -13.78
C SER A 72 1.11 5.83 -12.42
N THR A 73 2.23 5.94 -11.71
CA THR A 73 2.29 6.45 -10.33
C THR A 73 3.49 7.37 -10.15
N LEU A 74 3.29 8.50 -9.46
CA LEU A 74 4.34 9.41 -9.01
C LEU A 74 4.39 9.44 -7.48
N ILE A 75 5.52 9.06 -6.90
CA ILE A 75 5.79 9.18 -5.46
C ILE A 75 6.79 10.32 -5.26
N ILE A 76 6.45 11.28 -4.40
CA ILE A 76 7.31 12.43 -4.10
C ILE A 76 7.85 12.27 -2.68
N VAL A 77 9.16 12.40 -2.53
CA VAL A 77 9.85 12.32 -1.24
C VAL A 77 10.77 13.53 -1.05
N PRO A 78 11.04 13.96 0.20
CA PRO A 78 11.75 15.21 0.46
C PRO A 78 13.27 15.11 0.26
N THR A 79 13.84 13.91 0.27
CA THR A 79 15.30 13.70 0.16
C THR A 79 15.63 12.59 -0.82
N ARG A 80 16.86 12.61 -1.33
CA ARG A 80 17.36 11.62 -2.29
C ARG A 80 17.48 10.23 -1.65
N GLU A 81 17.89 10.18 -0.40
CA GLU A 81 18.11 8.95 0.36
C GLU A 81 16.82 8.18 0.62
N LEU A 82 15.67 8.86 0.63
CA LEU A 82 14.36 8.21 0.73
C LEU A 82 13.84 7.68 -0.62
N ALA A 83 14.42 8.13 -1.73
CA ALA A 83 14.00 7.73 -3.07
C ALA A 83 14.72 6.48 -3.60
N ILE A 84 15.83 6.09 -2.98
CA ILE A 84 16.74 5.00 -3.39
C ILE A 84 16.53 3.81 -2.46
#